data_AF-A0A1V2G996-F1
#
_entry.id   AF-A0A1V2G996-F1
#
_cell.length_a   1.000
_cell.length_b   1.000
_cell.length_c   1.000
_cell.angle_alpha   90.00
_cell.angle_beta   90.00
_cell.angle_gamma   90.00
#
_symmetry.space_group_name_H-M   'P 1'
#
loop_
_entity.id
_entity.type
_entity.pdbx_description
1 polymer ?
#
loop_
_entity_poly.entity_id
_entity_poly.type
_entity_poly.pdbx_seq_one_letter_code
_entity_poly.pdbx_strand_id
1 'polypeptide(L)' 'MITLWGRNNSTNVKKVLLTLEELELPYEQILAGREFGINHDADFLAMNPNGLVPL' A
#
# COMPACT_ATOMS: atom_id res chain seq x y z
N MET A 1 -4.45 -11.16 -9.13
CA MET A 1 -4.51 -11.03 -7.67
C MET A 1 -3.93 -9.68 -7.33
N ILE A 2 -4.69 -8.80 -6.68
CA ILE A 2 -4.23 -7.43 -6.36
C ILE A 2 -3.48 -7.48 -5.04
N THR A 3 -2.33 -6.81 -4.96
CA THR A 3 -1.61 -6.59 -3.71
C THR A 3 -1.56 -5.09 -3.46
N LEU A 4 -1.94 -4.66 -2.25
CA LEU A 4 -1.93 -3.27 -1.82
C LEU A 4 -0.91 -3.09 -0.70
N TRP A 5 0.11 -2.27 -0.92
CA TRP A 5 1.08 -1.93 0.11
C TRP A 5 0.68 -0.63 0.79
N GLY A 6 0.38 -0.69 2.09
CA GLY A 6 0.13 0.53 2.85
C GLY A 6 -0.55 0.33 4.20
N ARG A 7 -0.22 1.20 5.15
CA ARG A 7 -0.84 1.28 6.48
C ARG A 7 -2.28 1.84 6.44
N ASN A 8 -3.14 1.30 7.31
CA ASN A 8 -4.56 1.66 7.42
C ASN A 8 -4.82 3.12 7.80
N ASN A 9 -3.89 3.77 8.52
CA ASN A 9 -3.98 5.17 8.93
C ASN A 9 -3.39 6.16 7.89
N SER A 10 -3.12 5.74 6.65
CA SER A 10 -2.72 6.64 5.56
C SER A 10 -3.93 7.07 4.73
N THR A 11 -4.14 8.38 4.58
CA THR A 11 -5.26 8.93 3.81
C THR A 11 -5.25 8.49 2.34
N ASN A 12 -4.06 8.36 1.72
CA ASN A 12 -3.99 7.91 0.34
C ASN A 12 -4.23 6.40 0.19
N VAL A 13 -3.83 5.60 1.19
CA VAL A 13 -4.12 4.15 1.19
C VAL A 13 -5.62 3.90 1.36
N LYS A 14 -6.29 4.67 2.24
CA LYS A 14 -7.75 4.58 2.43
C LYS A 14 -8.55 4.81 1.16
N LYS A 15 -8.08 5.68 0.25
CA LYS A 15 -8.73 5.91 -1.05
C LYS A 15 -8.75 4.63 -1.88
N VAL A 16 -7.60 3.93 -1.94
CA VAL A 16 -7.48 2.67 -2.69
C VAL A 16 -8.25 1.55 -2.02
N LEU A 17 -8.17 1.41 -0.69
CA LEU A 17 -8.97 0.44 0.08
C LEU A 17 -10.47 0.62 -0.20
N LEU A 18 -10.99 1.84 -0.09
CA LEU A 18 -12.40 2.13 -0.36
C LEU A 18 -12.78 1.71 -1.79
N THR A 19 -11.95 2.03 -2.79
CA THR A 19 -12.22 1.62 -4.18
C THR A 19 -12.22 0.10 -4.35
N LEU A 20 -11.31 -0.63 -3.70
CA LEU A 20 -11.27 -2.09 -3.79
C LEU A 20 -12.51 -2.73 -3.15
N GLU A 21 -12.92 -2.24 -1.98
CA GLU A 21 -14.12 -2.71 -1.28
C GLU A 21 -15.41 -2.41 -2.06
N GLU A 22 -15.59 -1.17 -2.54
CA GLU A 22 -16.79 -0.76 -3.30
C GLU A 22 -16.95 -1.51 -4.63
N LEU A 23 -15.84 -1.98 -5.20
CA LEU A 23 -15.83 -2.78 -6.42
C LEU A 23 -15.83 -4.30 -6.16
N GLU A 24 -15.86 -4.72 -4.89
CA GLU A 24 -15.79 -6.13 -4.47
C GLU A 24 -14.59 -6.88 -5.07
N LEU A 25 -13.46 -6.18 -5.26
CA LEU A 25 -12.25 -6.77 -5.85
C LEU A 25 -11.44 -7.49 -4.77
N PRO A 26 -11.04 -8.76 -4.98
CA PRO A 26 -10.19 -9.45 -4.01
C PRO A 26 -8.76 -8.89 -4.05
N TYR A 27 -8.23 -8.56 -2.86
CA TYR A 27 -6.87 -8.08 -2.69
C TYR A 27 -6.22 -8.63 -1.42
N GLU A 28 -4.90 -8.65 -1.42
CA GLU A 28 -4.08 -8.85 -0.22
C GLU A 28 -3.45 -7.53 0.18
N GLN A 29 -3.41 -7.22 1.47
CA GLN A 29 -2.80 -6.01 1.98
C GLN A 29 -1.50 -6.32 2.71
N ILE A 30 -0.42 -5.64 2.33
CA ILE A 30 0.87 -5.68 3.00
C ILE A 30 1.05 -4.35 3.75
N LEU A 31 1.22 -4.41 5.07
CA LEU A 31 1.42 -3.21 5.87
C LEU A 31 2.81 -2.63 5.62
N ALA A 32 2.86 -1.45 5.02
CA ALA A 32 4.08 -0.70 4.75
C ALA A 32 3.91 0.79 5.11
N GLY A 33 5.01 1.44 5.46
CA GLY A 33 5.09 2.85 5.81
C GLY A 33 5.10 3.15 7.31
N ARG A 34 5.88 4.16 7.72
CA ARG A 34 6.08 4.57 9.11
C ARG A 34 6.52 3.39 10.00
N GLU A 35 5.79 3.11 11.08
CA GLU A 35 6.11 2.04 12.04
C GLU A 35 6.22 0.65 11.39
N PHE A 36 5.62 0.43 10.22
CA PHE A 36 5.70 -0.84 9.50
C PHE A 36 6.92 -0.97 8.58
N GLY A 37 7.68 0.10 8.34
CA GLY A 37 8.86 0.05 7.47
C GLY A 37 8.53 -0.37 6.04
N ILE A 38 9.41 -1.16 5.42
CA ILE A 38 9.34 -1.71 4.04
C ILE A 38 9.50 -0.65 2.94
N ASN A 39 8.89 0.52 3.08
CA ASN A 39 8.81 1.55 2.04
C ASN A 39 10.15 2.23 1.70
N HIS A 40 11.23 1.91 2.42
CA HIS A 40 12.60 2.36 2.13
C HIS A 40 13.57 1.21 1.88
N ASP A 41 13.09 -0.04 1.85
CA ASP A 41 13.92 -1.18 1.46
C ASP A 41 14.22 -1.08 -0.04
N ALA A 42 15.39 -1.58 -0.45
CA ALA A 42 15.84 -1.48 -1.84
C ALA A 42 14.80 -2.08 -2.82
N ASP A 43 14.18 -3.19 -2.44
CA ASP A 43 13.17 -3.87 -3.24
C ASP A 43 11.89 -3.03 -3.40
N PHE A 44 11.46 -2.32 -2.35
CA PHE A 44 10.31 -1.42 -2.45
C PHE A 44 10.64 -0.20 -3.29
N LEU A 45 11.82 0.39 -3.11
CA LEU A 45 12.27 1.56 -3.87
C LEU A 45 12.49 1.25 -5.36
N ALA A 46 12.83 0.01 -5.70
CA ALA A 46 12.88 -0.46 -7.08
C ALA A 46 11.49 -0.45 -7.75
N MET A 47 10.41 -0.66 -6.99
CA MET A 47 9.04 -0.59 -7.49
C MET A 47 8.45 0.83 -7.42
N ASN A 48 8.70 1.56 -6.34
CA ASN A 48 8.27 2.94 -6.13
C ASN A 48 9.41 3.80 -5.59
N PRO A 49 10.12 4.55 -6.45
CA PRO A 49 11.29 5.33 -6.05
C PRO A 49 10.96 6.50 -5.11
N ASN A 50 9.69 6.87 -4.97
CA ASN A 50 9.27 7.90 -4.01
C ASN A 50 9.27 7.37 -2.57
N GLY A 51 9.29 6.05 -2.35
CA GLY A 51 9.25 5.45 -1.02
C GLY A 51 7.99 5.78 -0.23
N LEU A 52 6.84 5.92 -0.90
CA LEU A 52 5.56 6.26 -0.27
C LEU A 52 4.53 5.14 -0.49
N VAL A 53 3.49 5.15 0.34
CA VAL A 53 2.31 4.27 0.21
C VAL A 53 1.06 5.11 -0.10
N PRO A 54 0.08 4.61 -0.88
CA PRO A 54 -0.04 3.25 -1.40
C PRO A 54 0.91 2.94 -2.57
N LEU A 55 1.29 1.68 -2.69
CA LEU A 55 1.80 1.04 -3.91
C LEU A 55 0.85 -0.13 -4.24
#